data_AF-A0AAV9PMU1-F1
#
_entry.id   AF-A0AAV9PMU1-F1
#
_cell.length_a   1.000
_cell.length_b   1.000
_cell.length_c   1.000
_cell.angle_alpha   90.00
_cell.angle_beta   90.00
_cell.angle_gamma   90.00
#
_symmetry.space_group_name_H-M   'P 1'
#
loop_
_entity.id
_entity.type
_entity.pdbx_description
1 polymer ?
#
loop_
_entity_poly.entity_id
_entity_poly.type
_entity_poly.pdbx_seq_one_letter_code
_entity_poly.pdbx_strand_id
1 'polypeptide(L)'
;MQSFQRATARSARTIRPRPQQQSRRHASGGDTFGGTTKNENLGPGFYVTLAAFPASFAIFKLTQGDDAVFTRWIRDTYNSYAVKWAQRNDLHVQALEQAAADKVLFLNESVRGPHRHVELRFPEQLNMGSPWNVSAGHGGANIDEAIAKFQKDNYEAQERKMQQVRENKVPKEQPFTTLAGSNAKAPAVNSATPAGD
;
A
#
# COMPACT_ATOMS: atom_id res chain seq x y z
N MET A 1 6.89 6.32 -14.63
CA MET A 1 7.02 5.48 -13.41
C MET A 1 7.82 6.27 -12.40
N GLN A 2 7.16 6.89 -11.42
CA GLN A 2 7.83 7.67 -10.37
C GLN A 2 7.89 6.83 -9.10
N SER A 3 9.10 6.59 -8.62
CA SER A 3 9.40 5.80 -7.43
C SER A 3 9.14 6.62 -6.17
N PHE A 4 8.22 6.15 -5.33
CA PHE A 4 8.02 6.69 -4.00
C PHE A 4 9.20 6.33 -3.11
N GLN A 5 10.10 7.29 -2.88
CA GLN A 5 11.17 7.15 -1.91
C GLN A 5 10.60 7.22 -0.49
N ARG A 6 10.72 6.11 0.25
CA ARG A 6 10.34 6.00 1.65
C ARG A 6 11.38 6.71 2.51
N ALA A 7 11.00 7.82 3.15
CA ALA A 7 11.80 8.48 4.16
C ALA A 7 11.66 7.74 5.51
N THR A 8 12.68 6.99 5.91
CA THR A 8 12.80 6.43 7.26
C THR A 8 13.52 7.42 8.16
N ALA A 9 12.81 8.02 9.11
CA ALA A 9 13.41 8.89 10.12
C ALA A 9 14.33 8.08 11.05
N ARG A 10 15.65 8.29 10.92
CA ARG A 10 16.67 7.80 11.85
C ARG A 10 16.55 8.56 13.17
N SER A 11 16.07 7.93 14.24
CA SER A 11 16.23 8.47 15.59
C SER A 11 17.66 8.17 16.09
N ALA A 12 18.54 9.17 16.05
CA ALA A 12 19.85 9.09 16.68
C ALA A 12 19.70 9.32 18.19
N ARG A 13 19.76 8.26 19.00
CA ARG A 13 19.86 8.37 20.47
C ARG A 13 21.34 8.44 20.82
N THR A 14 21.88 9.65 20.96
CA THR A 14 23.23 9.90 21.43
C THR A 14 23.34 9.51 22.91
N ILE A 15 24.00 8.38 23.16
CA ILE A 15 24.39 7.93 24.51
C ILE A 15 25.59 8.78 24.95
N ARG A 16 25.40 9.63 25.96
CA ARG A 16 26.51 10.36 26.60
C ARG A 16 27.34 9.36 27.43
N PRO A 17 28.67 9.26 27.28
CA PRO A 17 29.49 8.49 28.19
C PRO A 17 29.52 9.19 29.56
N ARG A 18 29.11 8.48 30.62
CA ARG A 18 29.31 8.93 32.00
C ARG A 18 30.80 8.80 32.33
N PRO A 19 31.44 9.80 32.97
CA PRO A 19 32.81 9.64 33.46
C PRO A 19 32.84 8.52 34.51
N GLN A 20 33.84 7.63 34.38
CA GLN A 20 34.12 6.57 35.36
C GLN A 20 34.26 7.19 36.75
N GLN A 21 33.39 6.81 37.67
CA GLN A 21 33.64 7.05 39.09
C GLN A 21 34.86 6.24 39.51
N GLN A 22 35.87 6.94 40.01
CA GLN A 22 37.05 6.37 40.65
C GLN A 22 36.63 5.39 41.74
N SER A 23 37.13 4.16 41.68
CA SER A 23 37.03 3.20 42.79
C SER A 23 37.72 3.79 44.02
N ARG A 24 36.96 4.12 45.05
CA ARG A 24 37.53 4.42 46.37
C ARG A 24 38.25 3.16 46.86
N ARG A 25 39.59 3.19 46.82
CA ARG A 25 40.42 2.20 47.49
C ARG A 25 40.21 2.40 48.99
N HIS A 26 39.62 1.41 49.65
CA HIS A 26 39.72 1.30 51.10
C HIS A 26 41.18 1.01 51.41
N ALA A 27 41.92 2.03 51.82
CA ALA A 27 43.19 1.83 52.48
C ALA A 27 42.90 1.05 53.76
N SER A 28 43.34 -0.21 53.81
CA SER A 28 43.42 -0.98 55.04
C SER A 28 44.47 -0.33 55.92
N GLY A 29 44.05 0.63 56.74
CA GLY A 29 44.81 1.08 57.90
C GLY A 29 44.78 -0.05 58.91
N GLY A 30 45.91 -0.76 59.04
CA GLY A 30 46.18 -1.63 60.17
C GLY A 30 46.39 -0.80 61.43
N ASP A 31 46.10 -1.45 62.55
CA ASP A 31 46.44 -1.10 63.94
C ASP A 31 45.52 -0.13 64.67
N THR A 32 44.43 -0.68 65.24
CA THR A 32 44.10 -0.39 66.64
C THR A 32 43.34 -1.56 67.27
N PHE A 33 43.92 -2.16 68.31
CA PHE A 33 43.29 -3.18 69.14
C PHE A 33 42.09 -2.60 69.89
N GLY A 34 40.89 -2.92 69.43
CA GLY A 34 39.63 -2.54 70.08
C GLY A 34 38.57 -3.58 69.76
N GLY A 35 38.34 -4.50 70.70
CA GLY A 35 37.33 -5.55 70.60
C GLY A 35 35.93 -4.97 70.46
N THR A 36 35.46 -4.91 69.22
CA THR A 36 34.03 -4.79 68.90
C THR A 36 33.80 -5.80 67.79
N THR A 37 32.99 -6.80 68.10
CA THR A 37 32.52 -7.80 67.14
C THR A 37 31.68 -7.08 66.09
N LYS A 38 32.33 -6.56 65.06
CA LYS A 38 31.65 -6.07 63.87
C LYS A 38 31.00 -7.30 63.23
N ASN A 39 29.68 -7.43 63.36
CA ASN A 39 28.90 -8.39 62.61
C ASN A 39 29.09 -8.07 61.12
N GLU A 40 29.97 -8.83 60.45
CA GLU A 40 30.15 -8.75 59.01
C GLU A 40 28.91 -9.37 58.36
N ASN A 41 27.92 -8.55 58.03
CA ASN A 41 26.73 -9.01 57.33
C ASN A 41 27.15 -9.50 55.94
N LEU A 42 26.83 -10.76 55.64
CA LEU A 42 26.99 -11.34 54.31
C LEU A 42 26.32 -10.41 53.28
N GLY A 43 27.06 -10.08 52.21
CA GLY A 43 26.60 -9.11 51.23
C GLY A 43 25.24 -9.51 50.61
N PRO A 44 24.49 -8.54 50.05
CA PRO A 44 23.14 -8.79 49.51
C PRO A 44 23.08 -9.92 48.48
N GLY A 45 24.18 -10.15 47.72
CA GLY A 45 24.28 -11.27 46.78
C GLY A 45 24.14 -12.65 47.42
N PHE A 46 24.57 -12.83 48.68
CA PHE A 46 24.43 -14.09 49.40
C PHE A 46 22.96 -14.42 49.70
N TYR A 47 22.16 -13.43 50.09
CA TYR A 47 20.74 -13.64 50.33
C TYR A 47 19.97 -13.88 49.02
N VAL A 48 20.39 -13.26 47.91
CA VAL A 48 19.81 -13.51 46.58
C VAL A 48 20.07 -14.95 46.14
N THR A 49 21.29 -15.47 46.29
CA THR A 49 21.58 -16.86 45.93
C THR A 49 20.85 -17.84 46.85
N LEU A 50 20.78 -17.56 48.16
CA LEU A 50 20.07 -18.40 49.12
C LEU A 50 18.55 -18.41 48.88
N ALA A 51 17.97 -17.31 48.39
CA ALA A 51 16.58 -17.25 47.93
C ALA A 51 16.37 -17.90 46.55
N ALA A 52 17.38 -17.90 45.67
CA ALA A 52 17.28 -18.50 44.34
C ALA A 52 17.13 -20.03 44.37
N PHE A 53 17.75 -20.71 45.35
CA PHE A 53 17.60 -22.16 45.53
C PHE A 53 16.15 -22.61 45.76
N PRO A 54 15.41 -22.12 46.78
CA PRO A 54 14.02 -22.50 46.96
C PRO A 54 13.11 -21.97 45.83
N ALA A 55 13.40 -20.79 45.27
CA ALA A 55 12.64 -20.26 44.14
C ALA A 55 12.75 -21.14 42.88
N SER A 56 13.97 -21.58 42.53
CA SER A 56 14.19 -22.49 41.40
C SER A 56 13.56 -23.86 41.63
N PHE A 57 13.59 -24.38 42.86
CA PHE A 57 12.92 -25.64 43.21
C PHE A 57 11.39 -25.54 43.11
N ALA A 58 10.82 -24.42 43.56
CA ALA A 58 9.39 -24.15 43.43
C ALA A 58 8.96 -24.06 41.95
N ILE A 59 9.74 -23.37 41.12
CA ILE A 59 9.52 -23.29 39.67
C ILE A 59 9.61 -24.69 39.05
N PHE A 60 10.65 -25.47 39.38
CA PHE A 60 10.81 -26.83 38.88
C PHE A 60 9.59 -27.71 39.19
N LYS A 61 9.11 -27.68 40.44
CA LYS A 61 7.91 -28.42 40.86
C LYS A 61 6.65 -27.95 40.16
N LEU A 62 6.51 -26.65 39.92
CA LEU A 62 5.36 -26.08 39.20
C LEU A 62 5.39 -26.41 37.70
N THR A 63 6.57 -26.67 37.14
CA THR A 63 6.77 -27.08 35.73
C THR A 63 6.71 -28.59 35.52
N GLN A 64 6.68 -29.40 36.60
CA GLN A 64 6.74 -30.86 36.51
C GLN A 64 5.34 -31.44 36.29
N GLY A 65 5.05 -31.86 35.05
CA GLY A 65 3.79 -32.51 34.64
C GLY A 65 3.38 -32.10 33.22
N ASP A 66 2.72 -32.99 32.48
CA ASP A 66 2.32 -32.75 31.08
C ASP A 66 1.31 -31.58 30.93
N ASP A 67 0.52 -31.30 31.98
CA ASP A 67 -0.47 -30.22 32.04
C ASP A 67 -0.13 -29.16 33.10
N ALA A 68 1.15 -28.79 33.22
CA ALA A 68 1.55 -27.68 34.08
C ALA A 68 0.79 -26.39 33.70
N VAL A 69 0.12 -25.77 34.67
CA VAL A 69 -0.71 -24.56 34.48
C VAL A 69 0.07 -23.43 33.79
N PHE A 70 1.36 -23.32 34.08
CA PHE A 70 2.25 -22.33 33.48
C PHE A 70 2.49 -22.60 31.98
N THR A 71 2.75 -23.85 31.60
CA THR A 71 2.90 -24.25 30.19
C THR A 71 1.59 -24.06 29.43
N ARG A 72 0.45 -24.39 30.04
CA ARG A 72 -0.87 -24.14 29.46
C ARG A 72 -1.12 -22.66 29.23
N TRP A 73 -0.84 -21.82 30.22
CA TRP A 73 -1.01 -20.37 30.11
C TRP A 73 -0.13 -19.77 29.00
N ILE A 74 1.13 -20.19 28.90
CA ILE A 74 2.02 -19.79 27.80
C ILE A 74 1.42 -20.23 26.47
N ARG A 75 1.02 -21.50 26.34
CA ARG A 75 0.45 -22.04 25.10
C ARG A 75 -0.82 -21.30 24.68
N ASP A 76 -1.75 -21.06 25.59
CA ASP A 76 -2.99 -20.33 25.34
C ASP A 76 -2.71 -18.89 24.90
N THR A 77 -1.73 -18.24 25.54
CA THR A 77 -1.32 -16.88 25.19
C THR A 77 -0.72 -16.84 23.78
N TYR A 78 0.21 -17.73 23.46
CA TYR A 78 0.84 -17.79 22.13
C TYR A 78 -0.15 -18.18 21.02
N ASN A 79 -1.05 -19.13 21.29
CA ASN A 79 -2.12 -19.48 20.37
C ASN A 79 -3.02 -18.26 20.05
N SER A 80 -3.34 -17.46 21.06
CA SER A 80 -4.13 -16.22 20.85
C SER A 80 -3.41 -15.21 19.95
N TYR A 81 -2.08 -15.12 20.04
CA TYR A 81 -1.28 -14.26 19.17
C TYR A 81 -1.21 -14.79 17.74
N ALA A 82 -1.05 -16.10 17.57
CA ALA A 82 -1.04 -16.74 16.25
C ALA A 82 -2.36 -16.49 15.51
N VAL A 83 -3.50 -16.64 16.19
CA VAL A 83 -4.82 -16.34 15.61
C VAL A 83 -4.94 -14.87 15.21
N LYS A 84 -4.52 -13.93 16.08
CA LYS A 84 -4.55 -12.49 15.75
C LYS A 84 -3.66 -12.14 14.57
N TRP A 85 -2.51 -12.79 14.43
CA TRP A 85 -1.62 -12.60 13.29
C TRP A 85 -2.22 -13.15 12.00
N ALA A 86 -2.81 -14.34 12.05
CA ALA A 86 -3.52 -14.93 10.91
C ALA A 86 -4.68 -14.02 10.44
N GLN A 87 -5.48 -13.50 11.36
CA GLN A 87 -6.58 -12.56 11.04
C GLN A 87 -6.07 -11.27 10.37
N ARG A 88 -4.96 -10.70 10.84
CA ARG A 88 -4.38 -9.51 10.20
C ARG A 88 -3.87 -9.80 8.80
N ASN A 89 -3.21 -10.93 8.62
CA ASN A 89 -2.70 -11.34 7.31
C ASN A 89 -3.84 -11.57 6.33
N ASP A 90 -4.93 -12.20 6.77
CA ASP A 90 -6.13 -12.40 5.96
C ASP A 90 -6.73 -11.06 5.49
N LEU A 91 -6.89 -10.09 6.40
CA LEU A 91 -7.34 -8.74 6.04
C LEU A 91 -6.43 -8.05 5.02
N HIS A 92 -5.11 -8.22 5.13
CA HIS A 92 -4.16 -7.67 4.17
C HIS A 92 -4.26 -8.35 2.80
N VAL A 93 -4.46 -9.66 2.76
CA VAL A 93 -4.65 -10.41 1.51
C VAL A 93 -5.96 -10.00 0.84
N GLN A 94 -7.06 -9.91 1.58
CA GLN A 94 -8.35 -9.44 1.05
C GLN A 94 -8.26 -8.03 0.48
N ALA A 95 -7.59 -7.11 1.18
CA ALA A 95 -7.37 -5.75 0.68
C ALA A 95 -6.51 -5.74 -0.60
N LEU A 96 -5.50 -6.61 -0.69
CA LEU A 96 -4.66 -6.74 -1.88
C LEU A 96 -5.44 -7.32 -3.07
N GLU A 97 -6.29 -8.31 -2.83
CA GLU A 97 -7.15 -8.91 -3.84
C GLU A 97 -8.15 -7.90 -4.41
N GLN A 98 -8.78 -7.11 -3.55
CA GLN A 98 -9.67 -6.03 -3.97
C GLN A 98 -8.92 -4.99 -4.81
N ALA A 99 -7.74 -4.54 -4.34
CA ALA A 99 -6.92 -3.58 -5.08
C ALA A 99 -6.44 -4.14 -6.44
N ALA A 100 -6.17 -5.45 -6.51
CA ALA A 100 -5.81 -6.12 -7.76
C ALA A 100 -6.99 -6.17 -8.73
N ALA A 101 -8.19 -6.48 -8.24
CA ALA A 101 -9.42 -6.48 -9.05
C ALA A 101 -9.69 -5.08 -9.65
N ASP A 102 -9.58 -4.02 -8.84
CA ASP A 102 -9.75 -2.64 -9.28
C ASP A 102 -8.69 -2.26 -10.33
N LYS A 103 -7.43 -2.68 -10.13
CA LYS A 103 -6.36 -2.44 -11.09
C LYS A 103 -6.65 -3.10 -12.45
N VAL A 104 -7.20 -4.31 -12.46
CA VAL A 104 -7.59 -4.99 -13.71
C VAL A 104 -8.69 -4.21 -14.45
N LEU A 105 -9.63 -3.62 -13.72
CA LEU A 105 -10.67 -2.76 -14.32
C LEU A 105 -10.06 -1.52 -14.99
N PHE A 106 -9.17 -0.80 -14.29
CA PHE A 106 -8.54 0.41 -14.84
C PHE A 106 -7.55 0.13 -15.98
N LEU A 107 -6.82 -1.00 -15.93
CA LEU A 107 -5.94 -1.40 -17.02
C LEU A 107 -6.74 -1.67 -18.29
N ASN A 108 -7.86 -2.40 -18.19
CA ASN A 108 -8.69 -2.73 -19.34
C ASN A 108 -9.50 -1.52 -19.85
N GLU A 109 -9.85 -0.55 -19.00
CA GLU A 109 -10.54 0.68 -19.42
C GLU A 109 -9.71 1.47 -20.44
N SER A 110 -8.40 1.61 -20.20
CA SER A 110 -7.49 2.31 -21.12
C SER A 110 -7.32 1.63 -22.48
N VAL A 111 -7.54 0.31 -22.54
CA VAL A 111 -7.31 -0.51 -23.74
C VAL A 111 -8.60 -0.73 -24.55
N ARG A 112 -9.78 -0.73 -23.92
CA ARG A 112 -11.07 -1.07 -24.58
C ARG A 112 -11.86 0.11 -25.13
N GLY A 113 -11.43 1.34 -24.88
CA GLY A 113 -12.00 2.51 -25.54
C GLY A 113 -10.89 3.48 -25.88
N PRO A 114 -10.99 4.24 -26.98
CA PRO A 114 -10.28 5.50 -27.00
C PRO A 114 -10.72 6.17 -25.70
N HIS A 115 -9.76 6.54 -24.84
CA HIS A 115 -10.05 7.41 -23.73
C HIS A 115 -11.07 8.43 -24.26
N ARG A 116 -12.21 8.58 -23.58
CA ARG A 116 -12.98 9.81 -23.75
C ARG A 116 -11.94 10.89 -23.44
N HIS A 117 -11.31 11.42 -24.48
CA HIS A 117 -10.40 12.55 -24.40
C HIS A 117 -11.35 13.70 -24.13
N VAL A 118 -11.88 13.73 -22.91
CA VAL A 118 -12.66 14.85 -22.45
C VAL A 118 -11.59 15.89 -22.23
N GLU A 119 -11.50 16.83 -23.18
CA GLU A 119 -10.53 17.93 -23.15
C GLU A 119 -10.60 18.69 -21.80
N LEU A 120 -11.74 18.64 -21.11
CA LEU A 120 -11.98 19.26 -19.81
C LEU A 120 -12.58 18.25 -18.83
N ARG A 121 -11.85 17.90 -17.76
CA ARG A 121 -12.34 16.95 -16.74
C ARG A 121 -13.32 17.61 -15.77
N PHE A 122 -13.22 18.91 -15.60
CA PHE A 122 -14.10 19.74 -14.78
C PHE A 122 -14.14 21.17 -15.37
N PRO A 123 -15.28 21.88 -15.27
CA PRO A 123 -15.43 23.21 -15.88
C PRO A 123 -14.53 24.26 -15.22
N GLU A 124 -14.21 24.09 -13.94
CA GLU A 124 -13.38 25.03 -13.17
C GLU A 124 -11.93 25.12 -13.67
N GLN A 125 -11.48 24.13 -14.45
CA GLN A 125 -10.12 24.04 -15.00
C GLN A 125 -9.77 25.23 -15.91
N LEU A 126 -10.78 25.85 -16.51
CA LEU A 126 -10.66 27.04 -17.36
C LEU A 126 -10.38 28.33 -16.59
N ASN A 127 -10.67 28.35 -15.29
CA ASN A 127 -10.50 29.50 -14.40
C ASN A 127 -9.44 29.26 -13.30
N MET A 128 -8.64 28.19 -13.41
CA MET A 128 -7.55 27.90 -12.48
C MET A 128 -6.36 28.81 -12.79
N GLY A 129 -6.22 29.91 -12.04
CA GLY A 129 -5.09 30.85 -12.14
C GLY A 129 -4.82 31.58 -10.83
N SER A 130 -3.68 32.27 -10.74
CA SER A 130 -3.36 33.14 -9.60
C SER A 130 -4.36 34.31 -9.54
N PRO A 131 -5.03 34.56 -8.40
CA PRO A 131 -5.92 35.71 -8.24
C PRO A 131 -5.23 37.08 -8.34
N TRP A 132 -3.90 37.10 -8.23
CA TRP A 132 -3.11 38.32 -8.16
C TRP A 132 -2.43 38.64 -9.50
N ASN A 133 -2.44 39.92 -9.87
CA ASN A 133 -1.70 40.49 -11.00
C ASN A 133 -2.17 40.06 -12.40
N VAL A 134 -3.49 39.99 -12.61
CA VAL A 134 -4.10 39.73 -13.93
C VAL A 134 -4.63 41.05 -14.52
N SER A 135 -4.33 41.32 -15.79
CA SER A 135 -4.89 42.47 -16.51
C SER A 135 -6.41 42.39 -16.53
N ALA A 136 -7.08 43.53 -16.38
CA ALA A 136 -8.54 43.60 -16.47
C ALA A 136 -9.02 42.95 -17.79
N GLY A 137 -9.93 41.99 -17.69
CA GLY A 137 -10.42 41.20 -18.84
C GLY A 137 -9.67 39.89 -19.15
N HIS A 138 -8.60 39.56 -18.42
CA HIS A 138 -7.86 38.28 -18.60
C HIS A 138 -8.06 37.29 -17.43
N GLY A 139 -8.99 37.59 -16.52
CA GLY A 139 -9.24 36.84 -15.27
C GLY A 139 -10.06 35.55 -15.40
N GLY A 140 -10.52 35.22 -16.61
CA GLY A 140 -11.19 33.96 -16.93
C GLY A 140 -11.08 33.75 -18.43
N ALA A 141 -10.85 32.52 -18.88
CA ALA A 141 -10.88 32.21 -20.31
C ALA A 141 -12.27 32.55 -20.87
N ASN A 142 -12.35 33.13 -22.08
CA ASN A 142 -13.63 33.37 -22.74
C ASN A 142 -14.33 32.03 -22.99
N ILE A 143 -15.36 31.74 -22.17
CA ILE A 143 -16.09 30.47 -22.23
C ILE A 143 -16.91 30.38 -23.52
N ASP A 144 -17.35 31.50 -24.07
CA ASP A 144 -18.16 31.56 -25.30
C ASP A 144 -17.45 30.95 -26.51
N GLU A 145 -16.14 31.17 -26.65
CA GLU A 145 -15.35 30.60 -27.75
C GLU A 145 -15.19 29.08 -27.59
N ALA A 146 -14.99 28.61 -26.35
CA ALA A 146 -14.94 27.18 -26.05
C ALA A 146 -16.30 26.52 -26.34
N ILE A 147 -17.40 27.15 -25.93
CA ILE A 147 -18.76 26.68 -26.24
C ILE A 147 -18.96 26.59 -27.76
N ALA A 148 -18.57 27.63 -28.52
CA ALA A 148 -18.70 27.65 -29.97
C ALA A 148 -17.91 26.51 -30.65
N LYS A 149 -16.66 26.27 -30.21
CA LYS A 149 -15.85 25.13 -30.68
C LYS A 149 -16.57 23.80 -30.43
N PHE A 150 -17.00 23.54 -29.20
CA PHE A 150 -17.64 22.26 -28.86
C PHE A 150 -19.00 22.08 -29.54
N GLN A 151 -19.78 23.15 -29.74
CA GLN A 151 -21.01 23.09 -30.52
C GLN A 151 -20.72 22.69 -31.97
N LYS A 152 -19.71 23.31 -32.60
CA LYS A 152 -19.28 22.96 -33.95
C LYS A 152 -18.82 21.51 -34.06
N ASP A 153 -17.93 21.06 -33.16
CA ASP A 153 -17.42 19.69 -33.11
C ASP A 153 -18.58 18.67 -32.94
N ASN A 154 -19.59 19.01 -32.13
CA ASN A 154 -20.77 18.19 -31.92
C ASN A 154 -21.66 18.09 -33.16
N TYR A 155 -21.87 19.18 -33.89
CA TYR A 155 -22.62 19.16 -35.14
C TYR A 155 -21.89 18.35 -36.21
N GLU A 156 -20.59 18.55 -36.38
CA GLU A 156 -19.78 17.75 -37.33
C GLU A 156 -19.80 16.25 -36.97
N ALA A 157 -19.70 15.91 -35.69
CA ALA A 157 -19.78 14.52 -35.24
C ALA A 157 -21.18 13.89 -35.49
N GLN A 158 -22.25 14.68 -35.34
CA GLN A 158 -23.61 14.23 -35.66
C GLN A 158 -23.79 14.04 -37.17
N GLU A 159 -23.30 14.96 -38.00
CA GLU A 159 -23.33 14.82 -39.45
C GLU A 159 -22.58 13.57 -39.92
N ARG A 160 -21.36 13.32 -39.39
CA ARG A 160 -20.60 12.10 -39.71
C ARG A 160 -21.34 10.84 -39.30
N LYS A 161 -22.00 10.82 -38.14
CA LYS A 161 -22.85 9.68 -37.72
C LYS A 161 -24.04 9.50 -38.65
N MET A 162 -24.70 10.58 -39.06
CA MET A 162 -25.82 10.52 -40.01
C MET A 162 -25.37 10.02 -41.38
N GLN A 163 -24.19 10.42 -41.86
CA GLN A 163 -23.59 9.90 -43.09
C GLN A 163 -23.26 8.41 -42.95
N GLN A 164 -22.66 7.98 -41.84
CA GLN A 164 -22.39 6.56 -41.56
C GLN A 164 -23.67 5.71 -41.55
N VAL A 165 -24.75 6.23 -40.98
CA VAL A 165 -26.06 5.57 -40.98
C VAL A 165 -26.64 5.51 -42.40
N ARG A 166 -26.57 6.60 -43.17
CA ARG A 166 -27.01 6.62 -44.58
C ARG A 166 -26.23 5.64 -45.45
N GLU A 167 -24.93 5.50 -45.19
CA GLU A 167 -24.03 4.58 -45.91
C GLU A 167 -24.07 3.15 -45.36
N ASN A 168 -24.85 2.86 -44.30
CA ASN A 168 -24.86 1.58 -43.58
C ASN A 168 -23.46 1.10 -43.15
N LYS A 169 -22.55 2.05 -42.83
CA LYS A 169 -21.18 1.78 -42.37
C LYS A 169 -21.03 2.09 -40.88
N VAL A 170 -21.98 1.62 -40.07
CA VAL A 170 -21.91 1.83 -38.62
C VAL A 170 -20.83 0.90 -38.04
N PRO A 171 -19.78 1.42 -37.36
CA PRO A 171 -18.65 0.61 -36.91
C PRO A 171 -18.99 -0.57 -35.98
N LYS A 172 -20.16 -0.52 -35.31
CA LYS A 172 -20.64 -1.61 -34.44
C LYS A 172 -21.37 -2.73 -35.20
N GLU A 173 -21.84 -2.44 -36.41
CA GLU A 173 -22.59 -3.39 -37.24
C GLU A 173 -21.66 -4.07 -38.26
N GLN A 174 -20.47 -3.51 -38.50
CA GLN A 174 -19.49 -4.16 -39.36
C GLN A 174 -18.88 -5.39 -38.68
N PRO A 175 -18.69 -6.49 -39.43
CA PRO A 175 -18.02 -7.66 -38.89
C PRO A 175 -16.58 -7.28 -38.51
N PHE A 176 -16.15 -7.68 -37.32
CA PHE A 176 -14.79 -7.45 -36.87
C PHE A 176 -13.81 -8.18 -37.80
N THR A 177 -12.78 -7.48 -38.25
CA THR A 177 -11.70 -8.11 -39.01
C THR A 177 -10.87 -8.94 -38.04
N THR A 178 -10.95 -10.26 -38.15
CA THR A 178 -10.00 -11.13 -37.48
C THR A 178 -8.64 -10.95 -38.15
N LEU A 179 -7.57 -10.93 -37.35
CA LEU A 179 -6.18 -10.81 -37.80
C LEU A 179 -5.75 -11.89 -38.83
N ALA A 180 -6.57 -12.93 -39.04
CA ALA A 180 -6.37 -13.99 -40.03
C ALA A 180 -6.78 -13.59 -41.47
N GLY A 181 -7.53 -12.50 -41.67
CA GLY A 181 -8.13 -12.15 -42.97
C GLY A 181 -7.28 -11.28 -43.90
N SER A 182 -6.15 -10.72 -43.45
CA SER A 182 -5.36 -9.76 -44.25
C SER A 182 -4.55 -10.39 -45.40
N ASN A 183 -4.51 -11.72 -45.51
CA ASN A 183 -3.79 -12.45 -46.58
C ASN A 183 -4.66 -13.37 -47.45
N ALA A 184 -5.98 -13.40 -47.26
CA ALA A 184 -6.85 -14.26 -48.07
C ALA A 184 -7.55 -13.44 -49.16
N LYS A 185 -6.91 -13.35 -50.33
CA LYS A 185 -7.58 -13.01 -51.59
C LYS A 185 -8.68 -14.05 -51.83
N ALA A 186 -9.94 -13.69 -51.56
CA ALA A 186 -11.09 -14.57 -51.79
C ALA A 186 -11.27 -14.81 -53.31
N PRO A 187 -11.54 -16.04 -53.75
CA PRO A 187 -11.75 -16.34 -55.17
C PRO A 187 -13.11 -15.79 -55.64
N ALA A 188 -13.11 -15.19 -56.83
CA ALA A 188 -14.31 -14.73 -57.52
C ALA A 188 -15.25 -15.92 -57.80
N VAL A 189 -16.41 -15.92 -57.14
CA VAL A 189 -17.52 -16.83 -57.48
C VAL A 189 -18.35 -16.13 -58.56
N ASN A 190 -18.15 -16.58 -59.80
CA ASN A 190 -18.97 -16.18 -60.95
C ASN A 190 -20.37 -16.79 -60.79
N SER A 191 -21.39 -15.96 -60.53
CA SER A 191 -22.78 -16.38 -60.69
C SER A 191 -23.15 -16.33 -62.17
N ALA A 192 -23.08 -17.49 -62.82
CA ALA A 192 -23.61 -17.72 -64.16
C ALA A 192 -25.13 -17.51 -64.17
N THR A 193 -25.58 -16.59 -65.02
CA THR A 193 -26.95 -16.46 -65.50
C THR A 193 -27.34 -17.71 -66.31
N PRO A 194 -28.48 -18.36 -66.06
CA PRO A 194 -29.14 -19.16 -67.08
C PRO A 194 -30.23 -18.32 -67.76
N ALA A 195 -30.14 -18.25 -69.09
CA ALA A 195 -31.13 -17.70 -69.99
C ALA A 195 -32.19 -18.76 -70.37
N GLY A 196 -33.39 -18.28 -70.73
CA GLY A 196 -34.47 -19.01 -71.41
C GLY A 196 -35.45 -19.70 -70.45
N ASP A 197 -36.78 -19.63 -70.60
CA ASP A 197 -37.69 -19.04 -71.62
C ASP A 197 -38.98 -18.60 -70.91
#